data_AF-A0ABC9XMT6-F1
#
_entry.id   AF-A0ABC9XMT6-F1
#
_cell.length_a   1.000
_cell.length_b   1.000
_cell.length_c   1.000
_cell.angle_alpha   90.00
_cell.angle_beta   90.00
_cell.angle_gamma   90.00
#
_symmetry.space_group_name_H-M   'P 1'
#
loop_
_entity.id
_entity.type
_entity.pdbx_description
1 polymer ?
#
loop_
_entity_poly.entity_id
_entity_poly.type
_entity_poly.pdbx_seq_one_letter_code
_entity_poly.pdbx_strand_id
1 'polypeptide(L)'
;MAAENKPEDDHGNSNGSHVKIFLPKKLLECLPKCSSLPKERHRWNTNEEIAAYLITFEKHEEWLTTSPKTRPQNGSMILYNRKKVKYRKDGYCWKKRKDGKTTREDHMKLKVQGVEVAFTASRT
;
A
#
# COMPACT_ATOMS: atom_id res chain seq x y z
N MET A 1 -16.28 -39.42 24.69
CA MET A 1 -17.27 -38.53 24.05
C MET A 1 -16.51 -37.36 23.46
N ALA A 2 -16.45 -37.28 22.13
CA ALA A 2 -15.80 -36.19 21.42
C ALA A 2 -16.72 -34.96 21.45
N ALA A 3 -16.17 -33.79 21.77
CA ALA A 3 -16.87 -32.52 21.65
C ALA A 3 -16.66 -31.97 20.24
N GLU A 4 -17.73 -31.95 19.47
CA GLU A 4 -17.84 -31.39 18.12
C GLU A 4 -17.85 -29.86 18.23
N ASN A 5 -16.88 -29.19 17.59
CA ASN A 5 -16.86 -27.73 17.48
C ASN A 5 -17.61 -27.32 16.21
N LYS A 6 -18.71 -26.59 16.37
CA LYS A 6 -19.46 -25.94 15.29
C LYS A 6 -18.87 -24.55 15.00
N PRO A 7 -18.73 -24.13 13.73
CA PRO A 7 -18.30 -22.78 13.40
C PRO A 7 -19.53 -21.86 13.43
N GLU A 8 -19.43 -20.68 14.04
CA GLU A 8 -20.47 -19.65 13.92
C GLU A 8 -19.89 -18.38 13.29
N ASP A 9 -20.66 -17.91 12.32
CA ASP A 9 -20.40 -17.00 11.22
C ASP A 9 -19.97 -15.58 11.62
N ASP A 10 -18.76 -15.18 11.18
CA ASP A 10 -18.34 -13.78 11.16
C ASP A 10 -19.09 -13.05 10.05
N HIS A 11 -20.11 -12.29 10.43
CA HIS A 11 -20.85 -11.40 9.53
C HIS A 11 -19.91 -10.27 9.09
N GLY A 12 -19.27 -10.49 7.95
CA GLY A 12 -18.48 -9.51 7.22
C GLY A 12 -19.28 -8.23 6.97
N ASN A 13 -19.01 -7.22 7.78
CA ASN A 13 -19.48 -5.86 7.57
C ASN A 13 -18.71 -5.25 6.39
N SER A 14 -19.11 -5.60 5.18
CA SER A 14 -18.60 -5.10 3.90
C SER A 14 -18.99 -3.64 3.67
N ASN A 15 -18.55 -2.73 4.54
CA ASN A 15 -18.49 -1.31 4.23
C ASN A 15 -17.14 -1.03 3.54
N GLY A 16 -17.02 -1.56 2.32
CA GLY A 16 -15.93 -1.25 1.40
C GLY A 16 -16.00 0.23 1.04
N SER A 17 -15.35 1.06 1.85
CA SER A 17 -15.12 2.46 1.53
C SER A 17 -14.21 2.51 0.30
N HIS A 18 -14.81 2.44 -0.89
CA HIS A 18 -14.14 2.52 -2.18
C HIS A 18 -13.18 3.69 -2.16
N VAL A 19 -11.87 3.41 -2.12
CA VAL A 19 -10.86 4.46 -2.19
C VAL A 19 -10.84 4.91 -3.64
N LYS A 20 -11.66 5.91 -3.98
CA LYS A 20 -11.67 6.48 -5.33
C LYS A 20 -10.37 7.22 -5.58
N ILE A 21 -9.49 6.57 -6.34
CA ILE A 21 -8.21 7.12 -6.76
C ILE A 21 -8.48 8.05 -7.94
N PHE A 22 -8.38 9.35 -7.70
CA PHE A 22 -8.60 10.33 -8.76
C PHE A 22 -7.31 10.54 -9.56
N LEU A 23 -7.32 10.03 -10.79
CA LEU A 23 -6.25 10.17 -11.77
C LEU A 23 -6.83 10.79 -13.04
N PRO A 24 -6.11 11.73 -13.68
CA PRO A 24 -6.54 12.29 -14.96
C PRO A 24 -6.74 11.19 -16.02
N LYS A 25 -7.86 11.24 -16.75
CA LYS A 25 -8.26 10.23 -17.75
C LYS A 25 -7.15 9.89 -18.75
N LYS A 26 -6.36 10.90 -19.15
CA LYS A 26 -5.21 10.72 -20.04
C LYS A 26 -4.19 9.70 -19.51
N LEU A 27 -3.96 9.64 -18.20
CA LEU A 27 -3.05 8.66 -17.60
C LEU A 27 -3.66 7.26 -17.53
N LEU A 28 -4.98 7.16 -17.36
CA LEU A 28 -5.69 5.87 -17.33
C LEU A 28 -5.62 5.14 -18.67
N GLU A 29 -5.53 5.88 -19.78
CA GLU A 29 -5.45 5.34 -21.14
C GLU A 29 -4.01 4.96 -21.54
N CYS A 30 -3.00 5.70 -21.06
CA CYS A 30 -1.61 5.50 -21.46
C CYS A 30 -0.81 4.56 -20.56
N LEU A 31 -1.27 4.28 -19.33
CA LEU A 31 -0.53 3.44 -18.41
C LEU A 31 -0.91 1.95 -18.56
N PRO A 32 0.08 1.04 -18.54
CA PRO A 32 -0.20 -0.39 -18.58
C PRO A 32 -0.98 -0.77 -17.31
N LYS A 33 -2.08 -1.50 -17.49
CA LYS A 33 -2.82 -2.08 -16.36
C LYS A 33 -2.02 -3.24 -15.80
N CYS A 34 -1.79 -3.23 -14.47
CA CYS A 34 -1.10 -4.31 -13.80
C CYS A 34 -2.11 -5.27 -13.16
N SER A 35 -1.91 -6.58 -13.36
CA SER A 35 -2.75 -7.66 -12.84
C SER A 35 -2.23 -8.27 -11.53
N SER A 36 -1.01 -7.91 -11.10
CA SER A 36 -0.43 -8.42 -9.86
C SER A 36 0.54 -7.41 -9.24
N LEU A 37 0.56 -7.36 -7.92
CA LEU A 37 1.61 -6.66 -7.19
C LEU A 37 2.84 -7.59 -7.06
N PRO A 38 4.05 -7.16 -7.49
CA PRO A 38 5.26 -7.92 -7.27
C PRO A 38 5.47 -8.15 -5.77
N LYS A 39 5.80 -9.36 -5.35
CA LYS A 39 6.12 -9.64 -3.94
C LYS A 39 7.47 -9.01 -3.53
N GLU A 40 8.39 -8.93 -4.47
CA GLU A 40 9.76 -8.46 -4.25
C GLU A 40 10.27 -7.68 -5.47
N ARG A 41 11.09 -6.66 -5.21
CA ARG A 41 11.72 -5.80 -6.20
C ARG A 41 13.05 -5.26 -5.68
N HIS A 42 14.15 -5.67 -6.31
CA HIS A 42 15.51 -5.21 -5.99
C HIS A 42 15.92 -3.93 -6.73
N ARG A 43 14.96 -3.20 -7.31
CA ARG A 43 15.16 -1.90 -7.93
C ARG A 43 14.04 -0.95 -7.57
N TRP A 44 14.29 0.33 -7.71
CA TRP A 44 13.26 1.35 -7.60
C TRP A 44 12.17 1.15 -8.66
N ASN A 45 10.91 1.35 -8.24
CA ASN A 45 9.79 1.44 -9.17
C ASN A 45 9.82 2.79 -9.89
N THR A 46 9.48 2.80 -11.18
CA THR A 46 9.23 4.04 -11.90
C THR A 46 7.90 4.67 -11.45
N ASN A 47 7.70 5.94 -11.79
CA ASN A 47 6.44 6.61 -11.45
C ASN A 47 5.24 5.97 -12.16
N GLU A 48 5.45 5.49 -13.39
CA GLU A 48 4.46 4.75 -14.19
C GLU A 48 4.10 3.43 -13.53
N GLU A 49 5.08 2.68 -13.00
CA GLU A 49 4.84 1.43 -12.28
C GLU A 49 4.02 1.68 -11.00
N ILE A 50 4.40 2.69 -10.22
CA ILE A 50 3.66 3.08 -9.00
C ILE A 50 2.23 3.50 -9.37
N ALA A 51 2.06 4.30 -10.43
CA ALA A 51 0.75 4.72 -10.89
C ALA A 51 -0.10 3.55 -11.39
N ALA A 52 0.49 2.59 -12.12
CA ALA A 52 -0.19 1.39 -12.57
C ALA A 52 -0.75 0.58 -11.40
N TYR A 53 0.03 0.39 -10.33
CA TYR A 53 -0.45 -0.29 -9.11
C TYR A 53 -1.61 0.44 -8.44
N LEU A 54 -1.52 1.78 -8.35
CA LEU A 54 -2.56 2.59 -7.72
C LEU A 54 -3.84 2.61 -8.59
N ILE A 55 -3.74 2.64 -9.91
CA ILE A 55 -4.90 2.63 -10.81
C ILE A 55 -5.67 1.33 -10.71
N THR A 56 -4.98 0.19 -10.77
CA THR A 56 -5.66 -1.10 -10.77
C THR A 56 -6.07 -1.56 -9.38
N PHE A 57 -5.64 -0.85 -8.34
CA PHE A 57 -5.95 -1.15 -6.94
C PHE A 57 -7.44 -1.33 -6.65
N GLU A 58 -8.34 -0.56 -7.31
CA GLU A 58 -9.80 -0.71 -7.11
C GLU A 58 -10.30 -2.12 -7.45
N LYS A 59 -9.58 -2.86 -8.30
CA LYS A 59 -9.89 -4.25 -8.66
C LYS A 59 -9.13 -5.28 -7.82
N HIS A 60 -8.23 -4.83 -6.96
CA HIS A 60 -7.24 -5.65 -6.26
C HIS A 60 -7.11 -5.24 -4.78
N GLU A 61 -8.23 -5.18 -4.07
CA GLU A 61 -8.22 -4.84 -2.63
C GLU A 61 -7.39 -5.84 -1.82
N GLU A 62 -7.23 -7.07 -2.29
CA GLU A 62 -6.41 -8.12 -1.69
C GLU A 62 -4.91 -7.77 -1.61
N TRP A 63 -4.44 -6.76 -2.35
CA TRP A 63 -3.07 -6.28 -2.25
C TRP A 63 -2.81 -5.51 -0.95
N LEU A 64 -3.85 -5.05 -0.24
CA LEU A 64 -3.68 -4.43 1.06
C LEU A 64 -3.24 -5.46 2.09
N THR A 65 -2.12 -5.16 2.72
CA THR A 65 -1.73 -5.88 3.93
C THR A 65 -2.44 -5.26 5.13
N THR A 66 -3.15 -6.08 5.90
CA THR A 66 -3.96 -5.65 7.06
C THR A 66 -3.18 -5.54 8.37
N SER A 67 -1.95 -6.06 8.40
CA SER A 67 -1.06 -6.03 9.57
C SER A 67 0.38 -5.68 9.22
N PRO A 68 1.13 -4.99 10.09
CA PRO A 68 2.55 -4.70 9.85
C PRO A 68 3.32 -6.01 9.71
N LYS A 69 4.21 -6.11 8.72
CA LYS A 69 5.12 -7.25 8.56
C LYS A 69 6.35 -7.01 9.42
N THR A 70 6.73 -7.98 10.25
CA THR A 70 7.96 -7.87 11.04
C THR A 70 9.15 -8.24 10.17
N ARG A 71 10.11 -7.32 10.06
CA ARG A 71 11.35 -7.45 9.28
C ARG A 71 11.12 -8.07 7.90
N PRO A 72 10.29 -7.43 7.05
CA PRO A 72 10.10 -7.89 5.68
C PRO A 72 11.45 -8.04 4.98
N GLN A 73 11.55 -9.03 4.10
CA GLN A 73 12.74 -9.28 3.29
C GLN A 73 13.07 -8.06 2.42
N ASN A 74 14.35 -7.88 2.11
CA ASN A 74 14.79 -6.79 1.24
C ASN A 74 14.03 -6.81 -0.08
N GLY A 75 13.67 -5.63 -0.58
CA GLY A 75 12.89 -5.52 -1.82
C GLY A 75 11.40 -5.85 -1.69
N SER A 76 10.88 -6.23 -0.52
CA SER A 76 9.45 -6.50 -0.35
C SER A 76 8.58 -5.30 -0.78
N MET A 77 7.61 -5.55 -1.65
CA MET A 77 6.58 -4.56 -2.02
C MET A 77 5.36 -4.75 -1.11
N ILE A 78 4.97 -3.72 -0.38
CA ILE A 78 3.84 -3.84 0.56
C ILE A 78 2.95 -2.60 0.47
N LEU A 79 1.65 -2.80 0.27
CA LEU A 79 0.66 -1.73 0.34
C LEU A 79 -0.05 -1.76 1.69
N TYR A 80 -0.12 -0.60 2.32
CA TYR A 80 -0.80 -0.37 3.58
C TYR A 80 -1.82 0.75 3.45
N ASN A 81 -2.98 0.55 4.07
CA ASN A 81 -3.84 1.69 4.42
C ASN A 81 -3.27 2.35 5.68
N ARG A 82 -2.61 3.52 5.52
CA ARG A 82 -1.97 4.26 6.62
C ARG A 82 -2.92 4.63 7.77
N LYS A 83 -4.24 4.73 7.53
CA LYS A 83 -5.23 4.99 8.59
C LYS A 83 -5.51 3.75 9.43
N LYS A 84 -5.48 2.57 8.80
CA LYS A 84 -5.82 1.28 9.45
C LYS A 84 -4.59 0.58 10.04
N VAL A 85 -3.42 0.71 9.41
CA VAL A 85 -2.22 -0.05 9.78
C VAL A 85 -1.11 0.85 10.31
N LYS A 86 -0.61 0.55 11.51
CA LYS A 86 0.59 1.16 12.07
C LYS A 86 1.85 0.45 11.54
N TYR A 87 2.21 0.71 10.28
CA TYR A 87 3.30 0.02 9.57
C TYR A 87 4.66 0.11 10.27
N ARG A 88 4.90 1.13 11.10
CA ARG A 88 6.17 1.29 11.86
C ARG A 88 6.38 0.25 12.95
N LYS A 89 5.40 -0.62 13.23
CA LYS A 89 5.55 -1.78 14.12
C LYS A 89 6.12 -2.99 13.35
N ASP A 90 7.06 -2.75 12.45
CA ASP A 90 7.72 -3.74 11.59
C ASP A 90 9.03 -4.27 12.18
N GLY A 91 9.43 -3.82 13.38
CA GLY A 91 10.65 -4.29 14.03
C GLY A 91 11.94 -3.66 13.50
N TYR A 92 11.85 -2.61 12.66
CA TYR A 92 12.97 -1.75 12.29
C TYR A 92 13.12 -0.56 13.23
N CYS A 93 14.34 -0.03 13.35
CA CYS A 93 14.64 1.16 14.12
C CYS A 93 14.40 2.41 13.28
N TRP A 94 13.20 2.97 13.37
CA TRP A 94 12.82 4.18 12.66
C TRP A 94 13.56 5.42 13.18
N LYS A 95 14.30 6.09 12.29
CA LYS A 95 15.01 7.34 12.65
C LYS A 95 14.01 8.43 13.03
N LYS A 96 14.28 9.14 14.12
CA LYS A 96 13.47 10.29 14.53
C LYS A 96 14.07 11.61 14.03
N ARG A 97 13.25 12.65 13.92
CA ARG A 97 13.68 14.04 13.71
C ARG A 97 14.42 14.54 14.96
N LYS A 98 15.04 15.73 14.84
CA LYS A 98 15.89 16.32 15.90
C LYS A 98 15.16 16.51 17.24
N ASP A 99 13.84 16.69 17.19
CA ASP A 99 12.95 16.83 18.34
C ASP A 99 12.62 15.50 19.06
N GLY A 100 13.01 14.35 18.50
CA GLY A 100 12.75 13.02 19.08
C GLY A 100 11.27 12.59 19.10
N LYS A 101 10.36 13.41 18.57
CA LYS A 101 8.91 13.16 18.59
C LYS A 101 8.43 12.52 17.30
N THR A 102 8.89 13.03 16.16
CA THR A 102 8.39 12.61 14.85
C THR A 102 9.38 11.70 14.14
N THR A 103 8.87 10.67 13.46
CA THR A 103 9.69 9.82 12.60
C THR A 103 10.14 10.61 11.37
N ARG A 104 11.41 10.48 11.00
CA ARG A 104 11.95 11.02 9.76
C ARG A 104 11.52 10.11 8.61
N GLU A 105 10.69 10.65 7.72
CA GLU A 105 10.24 10.01 6.49
C GLU A 105 10.41 11.00 5.35
N ASP A 106 10.78 10.47 4.19
CA ASP A 106 10.80 11.22 2.95
C ASP A 106 9.46 10.98 2.23
N HIS A 107 8.71 12.07 2.04
CA HIS A 107 7.45 12.05 1.30
C HIS A 107 7.70 12.60 -0.10
N MET A 108 7.18 11.89 -1.09
CA MET A 108 7.27 12.30 -2.48
C MET A 108 5.89 12.43 -3.09
N LYS A 109 5.78 13.41 -4.00
CA LYS A 109 4.62 13.57 -4.88
C LYS A 109 4.85 12.78 -6.15
N LEU A 110 3.89 11.93 -6.50
CA LEU A 110 3.96 11.14 -7.72
C LEU A 110 3.66 12.04 -8.93
N LYS A 111 4.55 12.05 -9.92
CA LYS A 111 4.35 12.76 -11.19
C LYS A 111 4.55 11.80 -12.36
N VAL A 112 3.54 11.67 -13.21
CA VAL A 112 3.58 10.79 -14.39
C VAL A 112 3.37 11.66 -15.62
N GLN A 113 4.31 11.62 -16.57
CA GLN A 113 4.24 12.44 -17.79
C GLN A 113 3.97 13.95 -17.52
N GLY A 114 4.57 14.49 -16.47
CA GLY A 114 4.40 15.90 -16.06
C GLY A 114 3.12 16.21 -15.28
N VAL A 115 2.25 15.22 -15.07
CA VAL A 115 0.99 15.36 -14.34
C VAL A 115 1.17 14.88 -12.90
N GLU A 116 0.87 15.74 -11.93
CA GLU A 116 0.88 15.37 -10.51
C GLU A 116 -0.35 14.51 -10.18
N VAL A 117 -0.10 13.42 -9.47
CA VAL A 117 -1.14 12.53 -8.96
C VAL A 117 -1.28 12.75 -7.45
N ALA A 118 -2.51 12.81 -6.95
CA ALA A 118 -2.83 13.04 -5.54
C ALA A 118 -2.52 11.82 -4.62
N PHE A 119 -1.28 11.34 -4.62
CA PHE A 119 -0.77 10.32 -3.70
C PHE A 119 0.57 10.74 -3.11
N THR A 120 0.78 10.35 -1.86
CA THR A 120 2.07 10.48 -1.19
C THR A 120 2.69 9.09 -1.06
N ALA A 121 3.84 8.90 -1.70
CA ALA A 121 4.66 7.73 -1.47
C ALA A 121 5.65 8.06 -0.34
N SER A 122 5.82 7.14 0.60
CA SER A 122 6.86 7.23 1.63
C SER A 122 7.97 6.25 1.28
N ARG A 123 9.22 6.70 1.38
CA ARG A 123 10.39 5.82 1.29
C ARG A 123 10.97 5.66 2.69
N THR A 124 11.42 4.45 2.99
CA THR A 124 11.83 4.00 4.32
C THR A 124 13.11 3.22 4.19
#